data_AF-A0A8I1E3U0-F1
#
_entry.id   AF-A0A8I1E3U0-F1
#
_cell.length_a   1.000
_cell.length_b   1.000
_cell.length_c   1.000
_cell.angle_alpha   90.00
_cell.angle_beta   90.00
_cell.angle_gamma   90.00
#
_symmetry.space_group_name_H-M   'P 1'
#
loop_
_entity.id
_entity.type
_entity.pdbx_description
1 polymer ?
#
loop_
_entity_poly.entity_id
_entity_poly.type
_entity_poly.pdbx_seq_one_letter_code
_entity_poly.pdbx_strand_id
1 'polypeptide(L)'
;MQANQPQSSTAEAITTPLAVGDKVSYVAISGGGRNYRFSARKAVIQAIDGNVATLRSANGRTTKQPLSKLTPDGQPNALTRMLMGGQ
;
A
#
# COMPACT_ATOMS: atom_id res chain seq x y z
N MET A 1 -18.11 16.10 -36.08
CA MET A 1 -17.04 16.13 -35.06
C MET A 1 -17.37 15.02 -34.07
N GLN A 2 -16.71 13.87 -34.18
CA GLN A 2 -17.03 12.65 -33.43
C GLN A 2 -16.04 12.53 -32.28
N ALA A 3 -16.55 12.52 -31.04
CA ALA A 3 -15.76 12.47 -29.83
C ALA A 3 -15.24 11.05 -29.59
N ASN A 4 -13.93 10.83 -29.79
CA ASN A 4 -13.22 9.68 -29.25
C ASN A 4 -13.09 9.87 -27.74
N GLN A 5 -13.96 9.22 -26.97
CA GLN A 5 -13.72 9.01 -25.55
C GLN A 5 -12.49 8.10 -25.43
N PRO A 6 -11.36 8.52 -24.81
CA PRO A 6 -10.36 7.55 -24.42
C PRO A 6 -11.01 6.69 -23.34
N GLN A 7 -11.11 5.39 -23.61
CA GLN A 7 -11.37 4.37 -22.60
C GLN A 7 -10.48 4.68 -21.41
N SER A 8 -11.10 5.22 -20.36
CA SER A 8 -10.50 5.31 -19.05
C SER A 8 -10.30 3.85 -18.65
N SER A 9 -9.10 3.33 -18.88
CA SER A 9 -8.65 2.09 -18.28
C SER A 9 -8.66 2.33 -16.78
N THR A 10 -9.83 2.13 -16.17
CA THR A 10 -9.97 1.73 -14.78
C THR A 10 -9.13 0.47 -14.71
N ALA A 11 -7.85 0.64 -14.36
CA ALA A 11 -7.02 -0.47 -13.93
C ALA A 11 -7.77 -1.01 -12.71
N GLU A 12 -8.61 -2.02 -12.95
CA GLU A 12 -9.22 -2.82 -11.91
C GLU A 12 -8.06 -3.21 -11.01
N ALA A 13 -8.07 -2.63 -9.81
CA ALA A 13 -7.13 -3.03 -8.79
C ALA A 13 -7.45 -4.50 -8.55
N ILE A 14 -6.66 -5.37 -9.17
CA ILE A 14 -6.50 -6.78 -8.78
C ILE A 14 -5.91 -6.75 -7.37
N THR A 15 -6.74 -6.35 -6.42
CA THR A 15 -6.47 -6.42 -4.99
C THR A 15 -6.63 -7.88 -4.67
N THR A 16 -5.54 -8.63 -4.77
CA THR A 16 -5.43 -9.95 -4.17
C THR A 16 -6.05 -9.87 -2.77
N PRO A 17 -7.07 -10.66 -2.44
CA PRO A 17 -7.77 -10.54 -1.17
C PRO A 17 -6.75 -10.77 -0.05
N LEU A 18 -6.53 -9.74 0.76
CA LEU A 18 -5.58 -9.78 1.87
C LEU A 18 -6.18 -10.57 3.02
N ALA A 19 -5.42 -11.51 3.57
CA ALA A 19 -5.82 -12.36 4.67
C ALA A 19 -4.90 -12.21 5.89
N VAL A 20 -5.38 -12.67 7.05
CA VAL A 20 -4.52 -12.79 8.24
C VAL A 20 -3.40 -13.77 7.96
N GLY A 21 -2.17 -13.40 8.32
CA GLY A 21 -0.95 -14.15 8.02
C GLY A 21 -0.22 -13.68 6.77
N ASP A 22 -0.86 -12.87 5.91
CA ASP A 22 -0.19 -12.36 4.71
C ASP A 22 0.92 -11.37 5.05
N LYS A 23 2.01 -11.50 4.28
CA LYS A 23 3.08 -10.50 4.24
C LYS A 23 2.64 -9.38 3.33
N VAL A 24 2.70 -8.16 3.85
CA VAL A 24 2.34 -6.94 3.13
C VAL A 24 3.43 -5.89 3.30
N SER A 25 3.42 -4.93 2.38
CA SER A 25 4.17 -3.69 2.51
C SER A 25 3.25 -2.48 2.49
N TYR A 26 3.66 -1.42 3.16
CA TYR A 26 2.95 -0.15 3.22
C TYR A 26 3.95 1.01 3.29
N VAL A 27 3.50 2.22 2.95
CA VAL A 27 4.33 3.43 3.01
C VAL A 27 4.09 4.14 4.33
N ALA A 28 5.15 4.27 5.13
CA ALA A 28 5.15 5.10 6.33
C ALA A 28 5.74 6.47 6.02
N ILE A 29 5.14 7.51 6.59
CA ILE A 29 5.64 8.88 6.54
C ILE A 29 6.18 9.21 7.93
N SER A 30 7.38 9.79 7.98
CA SER A 30 8.01 10.26 9.20
C SER A 30 8.68 11.61 8.96
N GLY A 31 8.80 12.43 9.99
CA GLY A 31 9.36 13.79 9.89
C GLY A 31 8.33 14.89 10.14
N GLY A 32 8.83 16.10 10.38
CA GLY A 32 8.02 17.28 10.69
C GLY A 32 8.86 18.55 10.54
N GLY A 33 8.22 19.68 10.21
CA GLY A 33 8.88 20.95 9.92
C GLY A 33 9.31 21.06 8.46
N ARG A 34 10.61 20.89 8.19
CA ARG A 34 11.21 21.11 6.85
C ARG A 34 11.41 19.85 6.01
N ASN A 35 11.31 18.66 6.60
CA ASN A 35 11.63 17.41 5.91
C ASN A 35 10.60 16.32 6.21
N TYR A 36 10.15 15.65 5.15
CA TYR A 36 9.37 14.42 5.20
C TYR A 36 10.19 13.28 4.64
N ARG A 37 10.18 12.14 5.32
CA ARG A 37 10.77 10.89 4.88
C ARG A 37 9.67 9.87 4.67
N PHE A 38 9.56 9.42 3.43
CA PHE A 38 8.73 8.28 3.06
C PHE A 38 9.57 7.00 3.14
N SER A 39 8.98 5.92 3.62
CA SER A 39 9.68 4.64 3.74
C SER A 39 8.73 3.48 3.52
N ALA A 40 9.11 2.56 2.64
CA ALA A 40 8.43 1.28 2.48
C ALA A 40 8.72 0.39 3.70
N ARG A 41 7.67 -0.03 4.41
CA ARG A 41 7.76 -0.95 5.55
C ARG A 41 7.12 -2.28 5.19
N LYS A 42 7.68 -3.36 5.71
CA LYS A 42 7.11 -4.72 5.60
C LYS A 42 6.52 -5.15 6.94
N ALA A 43 5.39 -5.84 6.89
CA ALA A 43 4.72 -6.36 8.07
C ALA A 43 3.84 -7.57 7.71
N VAL A 44 3.34 -8.27 8.73
CA VAL A 44 2.39 -9.37 8.59
C VAL A 44 1.03 -8.94 9.12
N ILE A 45 -0.05 -9.25 8.40
CA ILE A 45 -1.41 -9.00 8.89
C ILE A 45 -1.69 -9.93 10.08
N GLN A 46 -1.95 -9.36 11.25
CA GLN A 46 -2.31 -10.10 12.47
C GLN A 46 -3.82 -10.19 12.69
N ALA A 47 -4.57 -9.17 12.28
CA ALA A 47 -6.02 -9.15 12.34
C ALA A 47 -6.57 -8.20 11.28
N ILE A 48 -7.82 -8.40 10.88
CA ILE A 48 -8.56 -7.52 9.97
C ILE A 48 -9.88 -7.17 10.64
N ASP A 49 -10.06 -5.88 10.90
CA ASP A 49 -11.26 -5.29 11.50
C ASP A 49 -11.95 -4.43 10.43
N GLY A 50 -12.83 -5.06 9.64
CA GLY A 50 -13.47 -4.41 8.50
C GLY A 50 -12.46 -3.95 7.45
N ASN A 51 -12.32 -2.62 7.27
CA ASN A 51 -11.40 -2.03 6.28
C ASN A 51 -10.02 -1.66 6.85
N VAL A 52 -9.72 -2.04 8.09
CA VAL A 52 -8.46 -1.75 8.76
C VAL A 52 -7.79 -3.05 9.16
N ALA A 53 -6.52 -3.21 8.80
CA ALA A 53 -5.69 -4.31 9.26
C ALA A 53 -4.81 -3.88 10.43
N THR A 54 -4.67 -4.77 11.40
CA THR A 54 -3.66 -4.71 12.44
C THR A 54 -2.43 -5.46 11.95
N LEU A 55 -1.31 -4.76 11.78
CA LEU A 55 -0.07 -5.27 11.23
C LEU A 55 0.97 -5.48 12.32
N ARG A 56 1.70 -6.59 12.27
CA ARG A 56 2.90 -6.84 13.10
C ARG A 56 4.16 -6.63 12.27
N SER A 57 4.98 -5.67 12.70
CA SER A 57 6.29 -5.40 12.11
C SER A 57 7.32 -6.44 12.54
N ALA A 58 8.43 -6.57 11.81
CA ALA A 58 9.50 -7.53 12.13
C ALA A 58 10.10 -7.34 13.55
N ASN A 59 10.09 -6.10 14.06
CA ASN A 59 10.52 -5.77 15.42
C ASN A 59 9.45 -6.05 16.51
N GLY A 60 8.38 -6.76 16.17
CA GLY A 60 7.30 -7.12 17.09
C GLY A 60 6.29 -6.01 17.37
N ARG A 61 6.49 -4.77 16.87
CA ARG A 61 5.55 -3.67 17.08
C ARG A 61 4.32 -3.81 16.20
N THR A 62 3.18 -3.42 16.74
CA THR A 62 1.90 -3.47 16.05
C THR A 62 1.49 -2.08 15.55
N THR A 63 0.87 -2.01 14.38
CA THR A 63 0.37 -0.76 13.79
C THR A 63 -0.90 -1.04 12.99
N LYS A 64 -1.89 -0.13 13.06
CA LYS A 64 -3.11 -0.21 12.26
C LYS A 64 -2.92 0.51 10.93
N GLN A 65 -3.36 -0.10 9.83
CA GLN A 65 -3.31 0.49 8.50
C GLN A 65 -4.59 0.13 7.71
N PRO A 66 -5.13 1.04 6.90
CA PRO A 66 -6.22 0.72 5.98
C PRO A 66 -5.80 -0.37 4.98
N LEU A 67 -6.70 -1.30 4.65
CA LEU A 67 -6.42 -2.35 3.65
C LEU A 67 -6.02 -1.76 2.29
N SER A 68 -6.63 -0.63 1.91
CA SER A 68 -6.33 0.11 0.68
C SER A 68 -4.90 0.68 0.60
N LYS A 69 -4.18 0.75 1.73
CA LYS A 69 -2.78 1.22 1.79
C LYS A 69 -1.78 0.07 1.83
N LEU A 70 -2.25 -1.17 1.88
CA LEU A 70 -1.42 -2.36 1.88
C LEU A 70 -1.17 -2.83 0.47
N THR A 71 0.01 -3.39 0.27
CA THR A 71 0.39 -4.05 -0.97
C THR A 71 0.89 -5.45 -0.61
N PRO A 72 0.35 -6.52 -1.23
CA PRO A 72 0.86 -7.88 -1.04
C PRO A 72 2.37 -7.95 -1.29
N ASP A 73 3.07 -8.84 -0.57
CA ASP A 73 4.48 -9.11 -0.84
C ASP A 73 4.66 -9.57 -2.30
N GLY A 74 5.76 -9.14 -2.93
CA GLY A 74 6.02 -9.38 -4.35
C GLY A 74 5.40 -8.35 -5.31
N GLN A 75 4.48 -7.49 -4.86
CA GLN A 75 3.99 -6.37 -5.67
C GLN A 75 4.70 -5.05 -5.33
N PRO A 76 4.99 -4.19 -6.33
CA PRO A 76 5.55 -2.87 -6.08
C PRO A 76 4.51 -2.02 -5.33
N ASN A 77 4.89 -1.51 -4.16
CA ASN A 77 4.01 -0.64 -3.37
C ASN A 77 3.94 0.77 -3.95
N ALA A 78 3.08 1.62 -3.37
CA ALA A 78 2.84 2.98 -3.85
C ALA A 78 4.13 3.82 -4.00
N LEU A 79 5.11 3.66 -3.10
CA LEU A 79 6.39 4.37 -3.19
C LEU A 79 7.26 3.83 -4.32
N THR A 80 7.36 2.50 -4.47
CA THR A 80 8.09 1.88 -5.58
C THR A 80 7.47 2.25 -6.93
N ARG A 81 6.13 2.22 -7.04
CA ARG A 81 5.41 2.63 -8.26
C ARG A 81 5.67 4.09 -8.61
N MET A 82 5.64 4.99 -7.62
CA MET A 82 5.94 6.41 -7.82
C MET A 82 7.37 6.63 -8.32
N LEU A 83 8.34 5.86 -7.82
CA LEU A 83 9.73 5.94 -8.27
C LEU A 83 9.94 5.30 -9.66
N MET A 84 9.17 4.28 -10.02
CA MET A 84 9.23 3.64 -11.35
C MET A 84 8.51 4.44 -12.44
N GLY A 85 7.46 5.20 -12.09
CA GLY A 85 6.68 6.03 -13.01
C GLY A 85 7.17 7.48 -13.14
N GLY A 86 8.41 7.78 -12.70
CA GLY A 86 9.06 9.07 -12.91
C GLY A 86 9.76 9.15 -14.27
N GLN A 87 9.00 8.97 -15.36
CA GLN A 87 9.41 9.20 -16.76
C GLN A 87 8.18 9.68 -17.52
#